data_AF-A0A9J6ATV8-F1
#
_entry.id   AF-A0A9J6ATV8-F1
#
_cell.length_a   1.000
_cell.length_b   1.000
_cell.length_c   1.000
_cell.angle_alpha   90.00
_cell.angle_beta   90.00
_cell.angle_gamma   90.00
#
_symmetry.space_group_name_H-M   'P 1'
#
loop_
_entity.id
_entity.type
_entity.pdbx_description
1 polymer ?
#
loop_
_entity_poly.entity_id
_entity_poly.type
_entity_poly.pdbx_seq_one_letter_code
_entity_poly.pdbx_strand_id
1 'polypeptide(L)'
;MLEDIRIKVMKRLKKLKEEGKKWTKEYSPYSMDLYHDFRMIAQGCQVVANVDLRYEVAEGIDRHVVNLAKKKCTCRTWDLNGIPCPYAIKAL
;
A
#
# COMPACT_ATOMS: atom_id res chain seq x y z
N MET A 1 -18.35 -15.56 -19.96
CA MET A 1 -16.97 -15.22 -19.55
C MET A 1 -16.77 -13.72 -19.35
N LEU A 2 -16.75 -12.88 -20.40
CA LEU A 2 -16.59 -11.42 -20.22
C LEU A 2 -17.79 -10.78 -19.52
N GLU A 3 -19.00 -11.27 -19.81
CA GLU A 3 -20.23 -10.79 -19.17
C GLU A 3 -20.27 -11.11 -17.67
N ASP A 4 -19.77 -12.27 -17.24
CA ASP A 4 -19.68 -12.64 -15.83
C ASP A 4 -18.72 -11.74 -15.06
N ILE A 5 -17.58 -11.38 -15.68
CA ILE A 5 -16.62 -10.42 -15.12
C ILE A 5 -17.28 -9.05 -14.98
N ARG A 6 -17.98 -8.58 -16.03
CA ARG A 6 -18.72 -7.31 -16.03
C ARG A 6 -19.72 -7.26 -14.87
N ILE A 7 -20.56 -8.29 -14.73
CA ILE A 7 -21.56 -8.41 -13.67
C ILE A 7 -20.89 -8.41 -12.29
N LYS A 8 -19.79 -9.17 -12.11
CA LYS A 8 -19.06 -9.25 -10.84
C LYS A 8 -18.47 -7.89 -10.46
N VAL A 9 -17.87 -7.17 -11.39
CA VAL A 9 -17.30 -5.83 -11.17
C VAL A 9 -18.41 -4.84 -10.81
N MET A 10 -19.53 -4.82 -11.54
CA MET A 10 -20.65 -3.92 -11.25
C MET A 10 -21.25 -4.17 -9.86
N LYS A 11 -21.45 -5.43 -9.47
CA LYS A 11 -21.92 -5.80 -8.12
C LYS A 11 -20.94 -5.30 -7.04
N ARG A 12 -19.63 -5.48 -7.26
CA ARG A 12 -18.59 -5.00 -6.35
C ARG A 12 -18.60 -3.48 -6.22
N LEU A 13 -18.68 -2.75 -7.33
CA LEU A 13 -18.73 -1.29 -7.33
C LEU A 13 -19.97 -0.75 -6.62
N LYS A 14 -21.15 -1.36 -6.83
CA LYS A 14 -22.37 -1.01 -6.11
C LYS A 14 -22.20 -1.19 -4.60
N LYS A 15 -21.65 -2.33 -4.16
CA LYS A 15 -21.39 -2.60 -2.73
C LYS A 15 -20.45 -1.54 -2.13
N LEU A 16 -19.32 -1.29 -2.78
CA LEU A 16 -18.33 -0.30 -2.32
C LEU A 16 -18.93 1.11 -2.25
N LYS A 17 -19.80 1.49 -3.20
CA LYS A 17 -20.49 2.78 -3.17
C LYS A 17 -21.41 2.91 -1.96
N GLU A 18 -22.21 1.88 -1.64
CA GLU A 18 -23.10 1.91 -0.47
C GLU A 18 -22.33 1.89 0.86
N GLU A 19 -21.20 1.20 0.92
CA GLU A 19 -20.29 1.26 2.08
C GLU A 19 -19.66 2.65 2.23
N GLY A 20 -19.20 3.24 1.13
CA GLY A 20 -18.60 4.57 1.11
C GLY A 20 -19.53 5.68 1.60
N LYS A 21 -20.84 5.58 1.33
CA LYS A 21 -21.83 6.54 1.85
C LYS A 21 -21.92 6.58 3.37
N LYS A 22 -21.53 5.50 4.06
CA LYS A 22 -21.55 5.39 5.52
C LYS A 22 -20.26 5.86 6.16
N TRP A 23 -19.23 6.18 5.36
CA TRP A 23 -17.95 6.64 5.89
C TRP A 23 -18.07 8.07 6.40
N THR A 24 -17.60 8.26 7.64
CA THR A 24 -17.62 9.56 8.33
C THR A 24 -16.22 10.12 8.59
N LYS A 25 -15.18 9.28 8.42
CA LYS A 25 -13.78 9.63 8.64
C LYS A 25 -13.13 10.14 7.35
N GLU A 26 -12.01 10.82 7.50
CA GLU A 26 -11.19 11.34 6.38
C GLU A 26 -10.68 10.23 5.44
N TYR A 27 -10.32 9.07 6.00
CA TYR A 27 -9.79 7.93 5.26
C TYR A 27 -10.75 6.73 5.31
N SER A 28 -10.74 5.94 4.23
CA SER A 28 -11.46 4.67 4.17
C SER A 28 -10.99 3.72 5.28
N PRO A 29 -11.90 2.98 5.95
CA PRO A 29 -11.52 1.94 6.91
C PRO A 29 -10.50 0.96 6.34
N TYR A 30 -10.71 0.51 5.10
CA TYR A 30 -9.79 -0.41 4.42
C TYR A 30 -8.38 0.17 4.26
N SER A 31 -8.27 1.45 3.88
CA SER A 31 -6.97 2.11 3.73
C SER A 31 -6.24 2.25 5.07
N MET A 32 -6.99 2.53 6.14
CA MET A 32 -6.42 2.63 7.49
C MET A 32 -5.98 1.27 8.02
N ASP A 33 -6.80 0.24 7.88
CA ASP A 33 -6.46 -1.13 8.29
C ASP A 33 -5.20 -1.60 7.56
N LEU A 34 -5.15 -1.41 6.23
CA LEU A 34 -3.99 -1.78 5.43
C LEU A 34 -2.72 -0.99 5.84
N TYR A 35 -2.85 0.31 6.13
CA TYR A 35 -1.74 1.10 6.64
C TYR A 35 -1.25 0.61 8.00
N HIS A 36 -2.16 0.25 8.91
CA HIS A 36 -1.82 -0.31 10.22
C HIS A 36 -1.09 -1.65 10.09
N ASP A 37 -1.57 -2.55 9.22
CA ASP A 37 -0.92 -3.82 8.92
C ASP A 37 0.50 -3.60 8.37
N PHE A 38 0.66 -2.70 7.40
CA PHE A 38 1.98 -2.37 6.87
C PHE A 38 2.90 -1.73 7.90
N ARG A 39 2.35 -0.91 8.80
CA ARG A 39 3.12 -0.30 9.89
C ARG A 39 3.62 -1.35 10.88
N MET A 40 2.85 -2.41 11.14
CA MET A 40 3.30 -3.52 11.98
C MET A 40 4.44 -4.29 11.31
N ILE A 41 4.33 -4.60 10.02
CA ILE A 41 5.40 -5.28 9.26
C ILE A 41 6.67 -4.42 9.22
N ALA A 42 6.53 -3.11 9.04
CA ALA A 42 7.65 -2.17 8.97
C ALA A 42 8.56 -2.20 10.22
N GLN A 43 8.05 -2.66 11.38
CA GLN A 43 8.85 -2.82 12.60
C GLN A 43 9.98 -3.84 12.41
N GLY A 44 9.76 -4.88 11.58
CA GLY A 44 10.77 -5.89 11.23
C GLY A 44 11.73 -5.46 10.13
N CYS A 45 11.47 -4.35 9.44
CA CYS A 45 12.31 -3.86 8.36
C CYS A 45 13.50 -3.03 8.89
N GLN A 46 14.59 -2.97 8.13
CA GLN A 46 15.79 -2.19 8.45
C GLN A 46 16.29 -1.41 7.22
N VAL A 47 16.65 -0.14 7.40
CA VAL A 47 17.28 0.65 6.34
C VAL A 47 18.75 0.25 6.25
N VAL A 48 19.18 -0.21 5.07
CA VAL A 48 20.53 -0.71 4.80
C VAL A 48 21.42 0.37 4.19
N ALA A 49 20.88 1.15 3.26
CA ALA A 49 21.62 2.20 2.57
C ALA A 49 20.71 3.34 2.12
N ASN A 50 21.30 4.54 1.94
CA ASN A 50 20.62 5.70 1.38
C ASN A 50 21.53 6.36 0.32
N VAL A 51 21.01 6.56 -0.89
CA VAL A 51 21.67 7.28 -1.98
C VAL A 51 20.65 8.17 -2.69
N ASP A 52 20.82 9.49 -2.64
CA ASP A 52 20.00 10.47 -3.35
C ASP A 52 18.48 10.25 -3.22
N LEU A 53 17.97 10.24 -1.97
CA LEU A 53 16.55 10.02 -1.64
C LEU A 53 16.00 8.64 -2.04
N ARG A 54 16.89 7.69 -2.32
CA ARG A 54 16.56 6.27 -2.49
C ARG A 54 17.11 5.48 -1.31
N TYR A 55 16.23 4.73 -0.68
CA TYR A 55 16.52 3.94 0.51
C TYR A 55 16.46 2.47 0.15
N GLU A 56 17.52 1.73 0.40
CA GLU A 56 17.47 0.27 0.39
C GLU A 56 16.99 -0.18 1.77
N VAL A 57 15.88 -0.89 1.81
CA VAL A 57 15.26 -1.40 3.03
C VAL A 57 15.19 -2.93 2.95
N ALA A 58 15.65 -3.60 3.99
CA ALA A 58 15.66 -5.04 4.11
C ALA A 58 14.60 -5.56 5.09
N GLU A 59 14.02 -6.71 4.77
CA GLU A 59 13.19 -7.54 5.65
C GLU A 59 13.72 -8.98 5.54
N GLY A 60 14.54 -9.38 6.51
CA GLY A 60 15.29 -10.65 6.40
C GLY A 60 16.25 -10.63 5.20
N ILE A 61 16.03 -11.53 4.25
CA ILE A 61 16.83 -11.63 3.01
C ILE A 61 16.31 -10.74 1.88
N ASP A 62 15.06 -10.30 1.97
CA ASP A 62 14.41 -9.50 0.94
C ASP A 62 14.86 -8.05 1.05
N ARG A 63 15.11 -7.42 -0.09
CA ARG A 63 15.55 -6.03 -0.16
C ARG A 63 14.77 -5.26 -1.20
N HIS A 64 14.35 -4.06 -0.82
CA HIS A 64 13.58 -3.18 -1.67
C HIS A 64 14.14 -1.78 -1.68
N VAL A 65 14.13 -1.16 -2.86
CA VAL A 65 14.52 0.24 -3.03
C VAL A 65 13.28 1.10 -3.01
N VAL A 66 13.22 2.02 -2.05
CA VAL A 66 12.18 3.02 -1.87
C VAL A 66 12.68 4.34 -2.43
N ASN A 67 11.90 4.98 -3.27
CA ASN A 67 12.11 6.36 -3.70
C ASN A 67 10.99 7.22 -3.12
N LEU A 68 11.30 7.97 -2.05
CA LEU A 68 10.29 8.79 -1.35
C LEU A 68 9.80 9.97 -2.20
N ALA A 69 10.70 10.60 -2.97
CA ALA A 69 10.34 11.73 -3.84
C ALA A 69 9.32 11.32 -4.92
N LYS A 70 9.47 10.12 -5.47
CA LYS A 70 8.55 9.57 -6.47
C LYS A 70 7.39 8.78 -5.86
N LYS A 71 7.37 8.57 -4.53
CA LYS A 71 6.42 7.70 -3.82
C LYS A 71 6.35 6.30 -4.44
N LYS A 72 7.52 5.71 -4.72
CA LYS A 72 7.64 4.39 -5.36
C LYS A 72 8.46 3.43 -4.52
N CYS A 73 8.19 2.14 -4.67
CA CYS A 73 9.00 1.08 -4.07
C CYS A 73 9.13 -0.09 -5.03
N THR A 74 10.27 -0.78 -5.06
CA THR A 74 10.47 -1.95 -5.93
C THR A 74 9.55 -3.12 -5.58
N CYS A 75 8.96 -3.16 -4.38
CA CYS A 75 7.89 -4.13 -4.05
C CYS A 75 6.57 -3.88 -4.81
N ARG A 76 6.41 -2.73 -5.46
CA ARG A 76 5.22 -2.28 -6.23
C ARG A 76 3.91 -2.13 -5.45
N THR A 77 3.88 -2.49 -4.16
CA THR A 77 2.69 -2.33 -3.33
C THR A 77 2.26 -0.87 -3.18
N TRP A 78 3.22 0.06 -3.10
CA TRP A 78 2.89 1.50 -3.05
C TRP A 78 2.33 1.99 -4.39
N ASP A 79 2.91 1.57 -5.52
CA ASP A 79 2.41 1.90 -6.85
C ASP A 79 0.97 1.36 -7.08
N LEU A 80 0.65 0.20 -6.53
CA LEU A 80 -0.66 -0.44 -6.69
C LEU A 80 -1.75 0.19 -5.82
N ASN A 81 -1.46 0.43 -4.54
CA ASN A 81 -2.46 0.82 -3.55
C ASN A 81 -2.48 2.33 -3.27
N GLY A 82 -1.43 3.06 -3.66
CA GLY A 82 -1.21 4.47 -3.27
C GLY A 82 -0.85 4.68 -1.79
N ILE A 83 -0.91 3.60 -0.99
CA ILE A 83 -0.58 3.59 0.44
C ILE A 83 0.89 3.15 0.61
N PRO A 84 1.70 3.85 1.43
CA PRO A 84 3.07 3.45 1.69
C PRO A 84 3.15 1.98 2.14
N CYS A 85 3.96 1.18 1.44
CA CYS A 85 4.23 -0.21 1.82
C CYS A 85 5.13 -0.28 3.08
N PRO A 86 5.34 -1.46 3.70
CA PRO A 86 6.15 -1.58 4.92
C PRO A 86 7.55 -0.96 4.77
N TYR A 87 8.21 -1.21 3.63
CA TYR A 87 9.52 -0.65 3.31
C TYR A 87 9.49 0.87 3.20
N ALA A 88 8.44 1.42 2.59
CA ALA A 88 8.26 2.85 2.48
C ALA A 88 7.99 3.50 3.84
N ILE A 89 7.17 2.89 4.68
CA ILE A 89 6.92 3.34 6.05
C ILE A 89 8.22 3.33 6.85
N LYS A 90 9.09 2.32 6.66
CA LYS A 90 10.38 2.26 7.35
C LYS A 90 11.37 3.33 6.88
N ALA A 91 11.29 3.74 5.62
CA ALA A 91 12.14 4.76 5.03
C ALA A 91 11.67 6.20 5.33
N LEU A 92 10.39 6.39 5.66
CA LEU A 92 9.80 7.66 6.10
C LEU A 92 10.22 8.01 7.53
#